data_AF-A0A963A3A6-F1
#
_entry.id   AF-A0A963A3A6-F1
#
_cell.length_a   1.000
_cell.length_b   1.000
_cell.length_c   1.000
_cell.angle_alpha   90.00
_cell.angle_beta   90.00
_cell.angle_gamma   90.00
#
_symmetry.space_group_name_H-M   'P 1'
#
loop_
_entity.id
_entity.type
_entity.pdbx_description
1 polymer ?
#
loop_
_entity_poly.entity_id
_entity_poly.type
_entity_poly.pdbx_seq_one_letter_code
_entity_poly.pdbx_strand_id
1 'polypeptide(L)' 'MKLLTKILKLGFWALFITGFFGVVGAIVTFFYLDPKLPSIDNLKHVQFQVPLRVFSRDAKLIAEFG' A
#
# COMPACT_ATOMS: atom_id res chain seq x y z
N MET A 1 -12.17 -47.33 -11.86
CA MET A 1 -11.27 -46.16 -11.65
C MET A 1 -11.60 -44.91 -12.48
N LYS A 2 -12.58 -44.95 -13.42
CA LYS A 2 -12.94 -43.80 -14.27
C LYS A 2 -13.59 -42.62 -13.50
N LEU A 3 -14.20 -42.89 -12.34
CA LEU A 3 -14.80 -41.85 -11.50
C LEU A 3 -13.74 -41.04 -10.75
N LEU A 4 -12.73 -41.72 -10.19
CA LEU A 4 -11.62 -41.08 -9.48
C LEU A 4 -10.84 -40.11 -10.39
N THR A 5 -10.55 -40.52 -11.63
CA THR A 5 -9.85 -39.67 -12.60
C THR A 5 -10.70 -38.49 -13.07
N LYS A 6 -12.03 -38.61 -13.10
CA LYS A 6 -12.93 -37.47 -13.37
C LYS A 6 -12.94 -36.46 -12.22
N ILE A 7 -13.04 -36.93 -10.97
CA ILE A 7 -13.03 -36.07 -9.78
C ILE A 7 -11.69 -35.33 -9.65
N LEU A 8 -10.58 -36.04 -9.87
CA LEU A 8 -9.23 -35.43 -9.86
C LEU A 8 -9.07 -34.37 -10.95
N LYS A 9 -9.53 -34.65 -12.19
CA LYS A 9 -9.49 -33.66 -13.28
C LYS A 9 -10.37 -32.44 -12.98
N LEU A 10 -11.55 -32.64 -12.40
CA LEU A 10 -12.44 -31.56 -12.01
C LEU A 10 -11.82 -30.69 -10.91
N GLY A 11 -11.25 -31.30 -9.87
CA GLY A 11 -10.55 -30.59 -8.79
C GLY A 11 -9.35 -29.79 -9.31
N PHE A 12 -8.58 -30.36 -10.22
CA PHE A 12 -7.46 -29.66 -10.87
C PHE A 12 -7.95 -28.44 -11.69
N TRP A 13 -9.01 -28.61 -12.47
CA TRP A 13 -9.60 -27.50 -13.24
C TRP A 13 -10.18 -26.41 -12.34
N ALA A 14 -10.86 -26.79 -11.25
CA ALA A 14 -11.40 -25.85 -10.28
C ALA A 14 -10.30 -25.04 -9.57
N LEU A 15 -9.19 -25.69 -9.19
CA LEU A 15 -8.01 -25.01 -8.63
C LEU A 15 -7.41 -24.04 -9.65
N PHE A 16 -7.27 -24.46 -10.90
CA PHE A 16 -6.71 -23.62 -11.95
C PHE A 16 -7.56 -22.37 -12.22
N ILE A 17 -8.89 -22.54 -12.31
CA ILE A 17 -9.84 -21.43 -12.48
C ILE A 17 -9.75 -20.47 -11.29
N THR A 18 -9.82 -21.00 -10.07
CA THR A 18 -9.78 -20.17 -8.86
C THR A 18 -8.47 -19.40 -8.76
N GLY A 19 -7.34 -20.07 -9.04
CA GLY A 19 -6.02 -19.44 -9.07
C GLY A 19 -5.94 -18.34 -10.14
N PHE A 20 -6.45 -18.60 -11.34
CA PHE A 20 -6.48 -17.62 -12.43
C PHE A 20 -7.29 -16.38 -12.05
N PHE A 21 -8.51 -16.56 -11.54
CA PHE A 21 -9.33 -15.43 -11.07
C PHE A 21 -8.69 -14.69 -9.89
N GLY A 22 -7.99 -15.39 -9.00
CA GLY A 22 -7.24 -14.76 -7.91
C GLY A 22 -6.14 -13.84 -8.43
N VAL A 23 -5.33 -14.31 -9.39
CA VAL A 23 -4.27 -13.50 -10.02
C VAL A 23 -4.85 -12.31 -10.76
N VAL A 24 -5.89 -12.52 -11.58
CA VAL A 24 -6.56 -11.44 -12.31
C VAL A 24 -7.14 -10.40 -11.34
N GLY A 25 -7.80 -10.85 -10.27
CA GLY A 25 -8.35 -9.97 -9.25
C GLY A 25 -7.29 -9.13 -8.55
N ALA A 26 -6.12 -9.72 -8.24
CA ALA A 26 -4.99 -8.99 -7.66
C ALA A 26 -4.44 -7.93 -8.62
N ILE A 27 -4.28 -8.25 -9.91
CA ILE A 27 -3.83 -7.31 -10.93
C ILE A 27 -4.81 -6.14 -11.06
N VAL A 28 -6.11 -6.43 -11.18
CA VAL A 28 -7.15 -5.39 -11.27
C VAL A 28 -7.12 -4.49 -10.04
N THR A 29 -7.02 -5.08 -8.85
CA THR A 29 -6.97 -4.35 -7.59
C THR A 29 -5.75 -3.42 -7.53
N PHE A 30 -4.57 -3.92 -7.94
CA PHE A 30 -3.34 -3.15 -8.01
C PHE A 30 -3.50 -1.93 -8.93
N PHE A 31 -3.92 -2.12 -10.18
CA PHE A 31 -4.10 -1.03 -11.14
C PHE A 31 -5.26 -0.08 -10.80
N TYR A 32 -6.23 -0.53 -10.00
CA TYR A 32 -7.33 0.30 -9.55
C TYR A 32 -6.97 1.17 -8.34
N LEU A 33 -6.13 0.65 -7.44
CA LEU A 33 -5.68 1.37 -6.24
C LEU A 33 -4.55 2.33 -6.54
N ASP A 34 -3.58 1.95 -7.37
CA ASP A 34 -2.41 2.75 -7.70
C ASP A 34 -2.73 4.22 -8.08
N PRO A 35 -3.65 4.52 -9.02
CA PRO A 35 -3.98 5.91 -9.38
C PRO A 35 -4.81 6.63 -8.30
N LYS A 36 -5.36 5.91 -7.32
CA LYS A 36 -6.16 6.49 -6.23
C LYS A 36 -5.34 6.75 -4.99
N LEU A 37 -4.14 6.19 -4.90
CA LEU A 37 -3.25 6.46 -3.78
C LEU A 37 -2.72 7.89 -3.96
N PRO A 38 -2.90 8.76 -2.96
CA PRO A 38 -2.31 10.09 -3.01
C PRO A 38 -0.79 9.95 -3.05
N SER A 39 -0.11 10.86 -3.76
CA SER A 39 1.34 10.89 -3.74
C SER A 39 1.86 10.99 -2.30
N ILE A 40 2.80 10.10 -1.97
CA ILE A 40 3.54 10.09 -0.70
C ILE A 40 4.58 11.21 -0.61
N ASP A 41 4.72 12.06 -1.65
CA ASP A 41 5.66 13.19 -1.65
C ASP A 41 5.40 14.14 -0.47
N ASN A 42 4.15 14.29 -0.05
CA ASN A 42 3.77 15.11 1.11
C ASN A 42 4.13 14.47 2.46
N LEU A 43 4.41 13.16 2.53
CA LEU A 43 4.80 12.47 3.77
C LEU A 43 6.29 12.61 4.07
N LYS A 44 7.12 12.91 3.05
CA LYS A 44 8.57 13.12 3.21
C LYS A 44 8.93 14.57 3.53
N HIS A 45 8.03 15.50 3.23
CA HIS A 45 8.19 16.91 3.56
C HIS A 45 7.18 17.28 4.64
N VAL A 46 7.40 16.74 5.84
CA VAL A 46 6.77 17.29 7.04
C VAL A 46 7.39 18.69 7.24
N GLN A 47 6.77 19.69 6.61
CA GLN A 47 6.99 21.07 7.01
C GLN A 47 6.55 21.13 8.47
N PHE A 48 7.48 21.43 9.37
CA PHE A 48 7.11 21.70 10.74
C PHE A 48 6.14 22.89 10.71
N GLN A 49 4.84 22.63 10.97
CA GLN A 49 3.83 23.69 11.02
C GLN A 49 4.16 24.77 12.05
N VAL A 50 5.01 24.42 13.03
CA VAL A 50 5.58 25.34 13.99
C VAL A 50 7.10 25.23 13.92
N PRO A 51 7.83 26.30 13.54
CA PRO A 51 9.29 26.26 13.54
C PRO A 51 9.79 26.07 14.96
N LEU A 52 10.88 25.32 15.09
CA LEU A 52 11.62 25.19 16.34
C LEU A 52 12.17 26.57 16.71
N ARG A 53 11.77 27.08 17.88
CA ARG A 53 12.28 28.35 18.43
C ARG A 53 13.29 28.06 19.53
N VAL A 54 14.50 28.58 19.39
CA VAL A 54 15.53 28.53 20.42
C VAL A 54 15.47 29.83 21.21
N PHE A 55 15.29 29.72 22.52
CA PHE A 55 15.30 30.85 23.44
C PHE A 55 16.57 30.85 24.29
N SER A 56 17.09 32.04 24.60
CA SER A 56 18.11 32.24 25.61
C SER A 56 17.53 32.09 27.03
N ARG A 57 18.40 32.02 28.05
CA ARG A 57 17.99 31.87 29.46
C ARG A 57 17.16 33.05 29.98
N ASP A 58 17.29 34.24 29.37
CA ASP A 58 16.47 35.42 29.61
C ASP A 58 15.19 35.48 28.73
N ALA A 59 14.77 34.33 28.18
CA ALA A 59 13.54 34.14 27.39
C ALA A 59 13.47 34.95 26.07
N LYS A 60 14.61 35.36 25.51
CA LYS A 60 14.66 36.01 24.19
C LYS A 60 14.84 34.99 23.09
N LEU A 61 14.15 35.20 21.96
CA LEU A 61 14.31 34.36 20.77
C LEU A 61 15.70 34.58 20.16
N ILE A 62 16.46 33.51 19.92
CA ILE A 62 17.81 33.58 19.35
C ILE A 62 17.97 32.83 18.03
N ALA A 63 17.11 31.87 17.72
CA ALA A 63 17.09 31.20 16.42
C ALA A 63 15.73 30.55 16.14
N GLU A 64 15.38 30.41 14.86
CA GLU A 64 14.23 29.62 14.40
C GLU A 64 14.68 28.61 13.33
N PHE A 65 14.22 27.37 13.41
CA PHE A 65 14.54 26.28 12.47
C PHE A 65 13.27 25.54 12.07
N GLY A 66 13.02 25.40 10.78
CA GLY A 66 11.80 24.79 10.25
C GLY A 66 11.40 25.49 8.97
#